data_AF-A0A959NSI2-F1
#
_entry.id   AF-A0A959NSI2-F1
#
_cell.length_a   1.000
_cell.length_b   1.000
_cell.length_c   1.000
_cell.angle_alpha   90.00
_cell.angle_beta   90.00
_cell.angle_gamma   90.00
#
_symmetry.space_group_name_H-M   'P 1'
#
loop_
_entity.id
_entity.type
_entity.pdbx_description
1 polymer ?
#
loop_
_entity_poly.entity_id
_entity_poly.type
_entity_poly.pdbx_seq_one_letter_code
_entity_poly.pdbx_strand_id
1 'polypeptide(L)'
;MVTIYISDDGITEGNETLTFELQNVSGGNSASVGATSQFNLTIIEGYSGNYYAPITLGAAGDQLHFELHNLIKGHLEYPYSSSGTDVWDILMDADEDPENSANVILIYTGRSQVKTFNASTSTSDDAWNREHVWAKSRGDFGTDPAAGTDAHHLKASDASVNSTRSNKDFDDGGTQVSDGGVPIDCYTDEDSWEPRDEVKGDVARMLFYMDVRYDGERTDPELHLVDYTATATGEPV
;
A
#
# COMPACT_ATOMS: atom_id res chain seq x y z
N MET A 1 -44.49 16.05 -6.77
CA MET A 1 -43.06 15.71 -6.77
C MET A 1 -42.86 14.69 -5.67
N VAL A 2 -42.35 13.51 -6.00
CA VAL A 2 -42.02 12.46 -5.02
C VAL A 2 -40.50 12.41 -4.96
N THR A 3 -39.94 12.54 -3.77
CA THR A 3 -38.50 12.44 -3.54
C THR A 3 -38.24 11.14 -2.80
N ILE A 4 -37.36 10.31 -3.34
CA ILE A 4 -36.93 9.05 -2.72
C ILE A 4 -35.46 9.23 -2.34
N TYR A 5 -35.12 8.92 -1.09
CA TYR A 5 -33.74 8.90 -0.62
C TYR A 5 -33.21 7.48 -0.76
N ILE A 6 -32.06 7.35 -1.42
CA ILE A 6 -31.32 6.10 -1.54
C ILE A 6 -30.04 6.30 -0.74
N SER A 7 -29.76 5.39 0.18
CA SER A 7 -28.49 5.32 0.89
C SER A 7 -27.76 4.07 0.43
N ASP A 8 -26.54 4.28 -0.07
CA ASP A 8 -25.53 3.22 -0.13
C ASP A 8 -25.30 2.71 1.31
N ASP A 9 -25.27 1.39 1.47
CA ASP A 9 -25.00 0.72 2.73
C ASP A 9 -23.50 0.42 2.93
N GLY A 10 -22.68 0.75 1.94
CA GLY A 10 -21.22 0.75 1.99
C GLY A 10 -20.58 -0.62 1.85
N ILE A 11 -21.36 -1.64 1.47
CA ILE A 11 -20.85 -2.99 1.19
C ILE A 11 -20.71 -3.20 -0.31
N THR A 12 -19.54 -3.69 -0.75
CA THR A 12 -19.29 -3.92 -2.17
C THR A 12 -19.95 -5.23 -2.62
N GLU A 13 -21.17 -5.17 -3.15
CA GLU A 13 -21.94 -6.34 -3.63
C GLU A 13 -22.05 -6.42 -5.16
N GLY A 14 -21.38 -5.53 -5.90
CA GLY A 14 -21.45 -5.42 -7.36
C GLY A 14 -22.56 -4.46 -7.83
N ASN A 15 -22.81 -4.42 -9.14
CA ASN A 15 -23.79 -3.47 -9.70
C ASN A 15 -25.21 -3.78 -9.21
N GLU A 16 -25.83 -2.80 -8.57
CA GLU A 16 -27.21 -2.90 -8.14
C GLU A 16 -28.14 -2.24 -9.16
N THR A 17 -29.28 -2.86 -9.45
CA THR A 17 -30.32 -2.24 -10.28
C THR A 17 -31.63 -2.17 -9.53
N LEU A 18 -32.05 -0.93 -9.22
CA LEU A 18 -33.39 -0.65 -8.68
C LEU A 18 -34.32 -0.22 -9.82
N THR A 19 -35.42 -0.97 -9.97
CA THR A 19 -36.48 -0.65 -10.93
C THR A 19 -37.60 0.11 -10.22
N PHE A 20 -37.84 1.34 -10.63
CA PHE A 20 -38.93 2.17 -10.13
C PHE A 20 -40.09 2.15 -11.12
N GLU A 21 -41.26 1.74 -10.66
CA GLU A 21 -42.48 1.71 -11.46
C GLU A 21 -43.45 2.77 -10.96
N LEU A 22 -43.89 3.65 -11.86
CA LEU A 22 -44.96 4.60 -11.61
C LEU A 22 -46.13 4.29 -12.53
N GLN A 23 -47.30 4.13 -11.94
CA GLN A 23 -48.53 3.86 -12.67
C GLN A 23 -49.58 4.90 -12.30
N ASN A 24 -49.89 5.78 -13.25
CA ASN A 24 -50.88 6.82 -13.03
C ASN A 24 -52.29 6.25 -13.20
N VAL A 25 -53.24 6.72 -12.38
CA VAL A 25 -54.67 6.48 -12.59
C VAL A 25 -55.26 7.73 -13.24
N SER A 26 -56.03 7.56 -14.32
CA SER A 26 -56.61 8.69 -15.05
C SER A 26 -58.11 8.52 -15.27
N GLY A 27 -58.85 9.64 -15.30
CA GLY A 27 -60.30 9.67 -15.38
C GLY A 27 -60.98 9.76 -14.00
N GLY A 28 -62.12 10.44 -13.93
CA GLY A 28 -62.90 10.66 -12.69
C GLY A 28 -63.75 9.44 -12.30
N ASN A 29 -65.09 9.54 -12.36
CA ASN A 29 -66.03 8.49 -11.92
C ASN A 29 -66.01 7.17 -12.75
N SER A 30 -64.97 6.95 -13.56
CA SER A 30 -64.67 5.71 -14.29
C SER A 30 -63.16 5.60 -14.51
N ALA A 31 -62.38 5.91 -13.48
CA ALA A 31 -60.93 5.92 -13.54
C ALA A 31 -60.39 4.56 -14.02
N SER A 32 -59.46 4.59 -14.96
CA SER A 32 -58.73 3.41 -15.41
C SER A 32 -57.25 3.56 -15.07
N VAL A 33 -56.63 2.46 -14.69
CA VAL A 33 -55.18 2.40 -14.47
C VAL A 33 -54.48 2.59 -15.82
N GLY A 34 -53.58 3.57 -15.87
CA GLY A 34 -52.78 3.88 -17.05
C GLY A 34 -51.60 2.93 -17.23
N ALA A 35 -50.85 3.14 -18.31
CA ALA A 35 -49.64 2.39 -18.58
C ALA A 35 -48.56 2.67 -17.53
N THR A 36 -47.84 1.63 -17.13
CA THR A 36 -46.68 1.74 -16.24
C THR A 36 -45.55 2.48 -16.94
N SER A 37 -45.00 3.48 -16.28
CA SER A 37 -43.72 4.11 -16.65
C SER A 37 -42.63 3.55 -15.74
N GLN A 38 -41.55 3.07 -16.33
CA GLN A 38 -40.40 2.53 -15.61
C GLN A 38 -39.20 3.47 -15.70
N PHE A 39 -38.47 3.58 -14.60
CA PHE A 39 -37.15 4.17 -14.52
C PHE A 39 -36.22 3.17 -13.81
N ASN A 40 -35.13 2.80 -14.47
CA ASN A 40 -34.11 1.94 -13.86
C ASN A 40 -32.97 2.83 -13.38
N LEU A 41 -32.63 2.72 -12.10
CA LEU A 41 -31.38 3.23 -11.56
C LEU A 41 -30.41 2.06 -11.45
N THR A 42 -29.27 2.17 -12.12
CA THR A 42 -28.15 1.25 -11.91
C THR A 42 -27.09 1.99 -11.09
N ILE A 43 -26.80 1.47 -9.91
CA ILE A 43 -25.65 1.89 -9.11
C ILE A 43 -24.48 1.04 -9.61
N ILE A 44 -23.45 1.70 -10.14
CA ILE A 44 -22.24 1.02 -10.59
C ILE A 44 -21.25 1.06 -9.44
N GLU A 45 -21.20 -0.03 -8.68
CA GLU A 45 -20.24 -0.26 -7.62
C GLU A 45 -18.97 -0.86 -8.26
N GLY A 46 -17.86 -0.11 -8.24
CA GLY A 46 -16.54 -0.68 -8.53
C GLY A 46 -15.70 -0.01 -9.63
N TYR A 47 -14.47 -0.52 -9.73
CA TYR A 47 -13.44 -0.10 -10.68
C TYR A 47 -13.88 -0.34 -12.14
N SER A 48 -13.89 0.72 -12.96
CA SER A 48 -14.33 0.66 -14.37
C SER A 48 -13.25 0.24 -15.37
N GLY A 49 -12.04 -0.06 -14.89
CA GLY A 49 -10.96 -0.57 -15.73
C GLY A 49 -10.97 -2.10 -15.83
N ASN A 50 -10.02 -2.64 -16.59
CA ASN A 50 -9.84 -4.08 -16.77
C ASN A 50 -8.71 -4.68 -15.93
N TYR A 51 -7.94 -3.87 -15.21
CA TYR A 51 -6.83 -4.34 -14.37
C TYR A 51 -7.28 -5.44 -13.39
N TYR A 52 -8.33 -5.21 -12.61
CA TYR A 52 -8.88 -6.20 -11.67
C TYR A 52 -9.86 -7.21 -12.31
N ALA A 53 -10.01 -7.23 -13.64
CA ALA A 53 -10.91 -8.18 -14.31
C ALA A 53 -10.59 -9.68 -14.03
N PRO A 54 -9.33 -10.09 -13.77
CA PRO A 54 -9.03 -11.46 -13.36
C PRO A 54 -9.46 -11.81 -11.93
N ILE A 55 -9.83 -10.82 -11.10
CA ILE A 55 -10.24 -11.05 -9.72
C ILE A 55 -11.74 -11.38 -9.68
N THR A 56 -12.10 -12.48 -9.04
CA THR A 56 -13.47 -12.93 -8.85
C THR A 56 -14.18 -11.98 -7.88
N LEU A 57 -15.31 -11.41 -8.31
CA LEU A 57 -16.13 -10.57 -7.45
C LEU A 57 -16.57 -11.36 -6.20
N GLY A 58 -16.30 -10.81 -5.02
CA GLY A 58 -16.60 -11.46 -3.74
C GLY A 58 -15.58 -12.52 -3.31
N ALA A 59 -14.45 -12.68 -4.00
CA ALA A 59 -13.34 -13.49 -3.50
C ALA A 59 -12.86 -13.00 -2.13
N ALA A 60 -12.50 -13.94 -1.27
CA ALA A 60 -11.98 -13.68 0.07
C ALA A 60 -10.96 -14.74 0.48
N GLY A 61 -10.16 -14.45 1.52
CA GLY A 61 -9.14 -15.36 2.04
C GLY A 61 -8.16 -15.82 0.95
N ASP A 62 -7.77 -17.10 1.00
CA ASP A 62 -6.79 -17.72 0.09
C ASP A 62 -7.13 -17.53 -1.40
N GLN A 63 -8.41 -17.51 -1.76
CA GLN A 63 -8.81 -17.29 -3.15
C GLN A 63 -8.44 -15.88 -3.60
N LEU A 64 -8.76 -14.86 -2.79
CA LEU A 64 -8.44 -13.48 -3.11
C LEU A 64 -6.92 -13.27 -3.14
N HIS A 65 -6.20 -13.81 -2.15
CA HIS A 65 -4.75 -13.75 -2.09
C HIS A 65 -4.11 -14.34 -3.36
N PHE A 66 -4.49 -15.56 -3.73
CA PHE A 66 -3.99 -16.21 -4.95
C PHE A 66 -4.32 -15.44 -6.24
N GLU A 67 -5.55 -14.93 -6.36
CA GLU A 67 -5.96 -14.15 -7.55
C GLU A 67 -5.17 -12.84 -7.65
N LEU A 68 -4.93 -12.15 -6.53
CA LEU A 68 -4.09 -10.95 -6.49
C LEU A 68 -2.63 -11.27 -6.77
N HIS A 69 -2.08 -12.34 -6.20
CA HIS A 69 -0.73 -12.83 -6.50
C HIS A 69 -0.53 -13.00 -8.00
N ASN A 70 -1.46 -13.70 -8.67
CA ASN A 70 -1.40 -13.92 -10.11
C ASN A 70 -1.56 -12.62 -10.92
N LEU A 71 -2.27 -11.63 -10.40
CA LEU A 71 -2.44 -10.33 -11.05
C LEU A 71 -1.14 -9.50 -10.99
N ILE A 72 -0.41 -9.55 -9.88
CA ILE A 72 0.73 -8.64 -9.61
C ILE A 72 2.11 -9.31 -9.79
N LYS A 73 2.19 -10.64 -9.91
CA LYS A 73 3.47 -11.33 -10.10
C LYS A 73 4.17 -10.93 -11.41
N GLY A 74 5.49 -10.97 -11.39
CA GLY A 74 6.31 -10.63 -12.55
C GLY A 74 6.48 -9.12 -12.78
N HIS A 75 6.68 -8.35 -11.71
CA HIS A 75 7.11 -6.95 -11.82
C HIS A 75 8.45 -6.85 -12.55
N LEU A 76 8.81 -5.63 -12.97
CA LEU A 76 10.13 -5.36 -13.52
C LEU A 76 11.17 -5.37 -12.39
N GLU A 77 12.24 -6.11 -12.59
CA GLU A 77 13.34 -6.20 -11.63
C GLU A 77 14.47 -5.24 -12.02
N TYR A 78 14.94 -4.48 -11.04
CA TYR A 78 16.10 -3.61 -11.17
C TYR A 78 17.19 -4.04 -10.18
N PRO A 79 18.47 -3.88 -10.53
CA PRO A 79 19.55 -4.18 -9.60
C PRO A 79 19.51 -3.21 -8.41
N TYR A 80 20.07 -3.64 -7.28
CA TYR A 80 20.17 -2.77 -6.11
C TYR A 80 21.04 -1.55 -6.43
N SER A 81 22.24 -1.75 -6.97
CA SER A 81 23.10 -0.67 -7.45
C SER A 81 23.73 -1.06 -8.79
N SER A 82 23.77 -0.15 -9.77
CA SER A 82 24.38 -0.40 -11.08
C SER A 82 24.85 0.89 -11.76
N SER A 83 25.36 0.77 -13.00
CA SER A 83 25.66 1.93 -13.86
C SER A 83 24.52 2.30 -14.81
N GLY A 84 23.48 1.45 -14.91
CA GLY A 84 22.20 1.78 -15.55
C GLY A 84 21.15 2.08 -14.47
N THR A 85 19.88 2.05 -14.85
CA THR A 85 18.77 2.24 -13.89
C THR A 85 18.84 1.22 -12.75
N ASP A 86 18.86 1.71 -11.52
CA ASP A 86 18.85 0.91 -10.31
C ASP A 86 17.85 1.47 -9.26
N VAL A 87 17.81 0.86 -8.08
CA VAL A 87 16.91 1.30 -7.00
C VAL A 87 17.15 2.75 -6.57
N TRP A 88 18.40 3.25 -6.60
CA TRP A 88 18.65 4.65 -6.26
C TRP A 88 17.93 5.59 -7.22
N ASP A 89 18.02 5.31 -8.53
CA ASP A 89 17.34 6.12 -9.54
C ASP A 89 15.82 6.08 -9.34
N ILE A 90 15.26 4.90 -9.08
CA ILE A 90 13.82 4.73 -8.88
C ILE A 90 13.33 5.51 -7.66
N LEU A 91 14.04 5.45 -6.53
CA LEU A 91 13.63 6.17 -5.32
C LEU A 91 13.84 7.69 -5.44
N MET A 92 14.85 8.13 -6.18
CA MET A 92 15.01 9.55 -6.50
C MET A 92 13.81 10.10 -7.26
N ASP A 93 13.13 9.30 -8.07
CA ASP A 93 11.91 9.71 -8.77
C ASP A 93 10.65 9.48 -7.94
N ALA A 94 10.51 8.30 -7.32
CA ALA A 94 9.31 7.88 -6.61
C ALA A 94 9.08 8.63 -5.28
N ASP A 95 10.15 8.95 -4.55
CA ASP A 95 10.09 9.69 -3.29
C ASP A 95 10.41 11.19 -3.49
N GLU A 96 10.39 11.70 -4.73
CA GLU A 96 10.67 13.12 -5.02
C GLU A 96 9.82 14.06 -4.15
N ASP A 97 10.45 15.09 -3.60
CA ASP A 97 9.73 16.15 -2.91
C ASP A 97 8.93 16.99 -3.92
N PRO A 98 7.58 17.03 -3.82
CA PRO A 98 6.74 17.76 -4.76
C PRO A 98 7.00 19.28 -4.77
N GLU A 99 7.57 19.83 -3.69
CA GLU A 99 7.92 21.24 -3.59
C GLU A 99 9.37 21.52 -3.99
N ASN A 100 10.20 20.48 -4.16
CA ASN A 100 11.60 20.60 -4.56
C ASN A 100 12.13 19.34 -5.26
N SER A 101 12.10 19.33 -6.60
CA SER A 101 12.53 18.19 -7.42
C SER A 101 14.01 17.79 -7.29
N ALA A 102 14.84 18.60 -6.61
CA ALA A 102 16.22 18.24 -6.28
C ALA A 102 16.33 17.32 -5.04
N ASN A 103 15.21 17.11 -4.33
CA ASN A 103 15.13 16.42 -3.07
C ASN A 103 14.18 15.21 -3.13
N VAL A 104 14.29 14.34 -2.12
CA VAL A 104 13.35 13.27 -1.79
C VAL A 104 12.77 13.50 -0.39
N ILE A 105 11.56 13.00 -0.14
CA ILE A 105 10.95 12.96 1.20
C ILE A 105 11.33 11.64 1.88
N LEU A 106 11.98 11.75 3.03
CA LEU A 106 12.36 10.58 3.81
C LEU A 106 11.16 10.00 4.56
N ILE A 107 10.92 8.69 4.44
CA ILE A 107 9.69 8.04 4.90
C ILE A 107 9.37 8.34 6.38
N TYR A 108 10.34 8.09 7.27
CA TYR A 108 10.12 8.19 8.71
C TYR A 108 10.25 9.61 9.27
N THR A 109 11.18 10.42 8.76
CA THR A 109 11.39 11.78 9.29
C THR A 109 10.52 12.83 8.61
N GLY A 110 9.99 12.54 7.42
CA GLY A 110 9.32 13.53 6.56
C GLY A 110 10.26 14.63 6.03
N ARG A 111 11.56 14.53 6.30
CA ARG A 111 12.56 15.53 5.93
C ARG A 111 12.75 15.54 4.41
N SER A 112 12.73 16.73 3.83
CA SER A 112 13.16 16.94 2.45
C SER A 112 14.68 16.90 2.36
N GLN A 113 15.21 15.91 1.66
CA GLN A 113 16.64 15.58 1.61
C GLN A 113 17.17 15.64 0.19
N VAL A 114 18.31 16.32 -0.01
CA VAL A 114 18.96 16.40 -1.33
C VAL A 114 19.26 15.01 -1.90
N LYS A 115 18.80 14.74 -3.14
CA LYS A 115 18.95 13.44 -3.83
C LYS A 115 20.38 12.91 -3.82
N THR A 116 21.36 13.79 -4.01
CA THR A 116 22.78 13.45 -4.08
C THR A 116 23.45 13.22 -2.72
N PHE A 117 22.79 13.55 -1.60
CA PHE A 117 23.31 13.31 -0.25
C PHE A 117 22.78 12.00 0.31
N ASN A 118 23.30 10.89 -0.23
CA ASN A 118 22.84 9.54 0.07
C ASN A 118 24.02 8.60 0.40
N ALA A 119 23.72 7.40 0.86
CA ALA A 119 24.72 6.43 1.30
C ALA A 119 25.62 5.87 0.18
N SER A 120 25.36 6.20 -1.10
CA SER A 120 26.28 5.89 -2.22
C SER A 120 27.42 6.90 -2.36
N THR A 121 27.24 8.12 -1.86
CA THR A 121 28.20 9.23 -1.98
C THR A 121 28.71 9.76 -0.63
N SER A 122 28.06 9.37 0.46
CA SER A 122 28.34 9.85 1.82
C SER A 122 28.27 8.70 2.82
N THR A 123 29.06 8.79 3.90
CA THR A 123 28.98 7.89 5.05
C THR A 123 28.40 8.60 6.28
N SER A 124 27.80 9.78 6.10
CA SER A 124 27.12 10.52 7.16
C SER A 124 25.84 9.81 7.55
N ASP A 125 25.56 9.74 8.85
CA ASP A 125 24.32 9.18 9.36
C ASP A 125 23.09 10.04 8.99
N ASP A 126 23.29 11.30 8.61
CA ASP A 126 22.25 12.20 8.09
C ASP A 126 22.00 11.99 6.58
N ALA A 127 22.84 11.21 5.91
CA ALA A 127 22.61 10.88 4.50
C ALA A 127 21.44 9.91 4.42
N TRP A 128 20.67 9.97 3.32
CA TRP A 128 19.59 9.00 3.16
C TRP A 128 20.11 7.67 2.61
N ASN A 129 19.49 6.58 3.05
CA ASN A 129 19.70 5.24 2.54
C ASN A 129 18.37 4.60 2.13
N ARG A 130 18.46 3.36 1.65
CA ARG A 130 17.29 2.58 1.22
C ARG A 130 16.79 1.79 2.41
N GLU A 131 15.59 2.11 2.85
CA GLU A 131 14.85 1.35 3.84
C GLU A 131 14.13 0.18 3.17
N HIS A 132 14.31 -1.02 3.72
CA HIS A 132 13.54 -2.21 3.39
C HIS A 132 12.37 -2.28 4.37
N VAL A 133 11.19 -1.80 3.97
CA VAL A 133 10.01 -1.74 4.86
C VAL A 133 9.67 -3.14 5.36
N TRP A 134 9.62 -4.13 4.46
CA TRP A 134 9.76 -5.52 4.86
C TRP A 134 11.22 -5.79 5.21
N ALA A 135 11.53 -5.93 6.50
CA ALA A 135 12.90 -6.14 6.94
C ALA A 135 13.46 -7.43 6.31
N LYS A 136 14.59 -7.32 5.61
CA LYS A 136 15.26 -8.45 4.93
C LYS A 136 15.41 -9.71 5.81
N SER A 137 15.80 -9.51 7.06
CA SER A 137 15.98 -10.61 8.02
C SER A 137 14.68 -11.33 8.38
N ARG A 138 13.52 -10.75 8.08
CA ARG A 138 12.18 -11.32 8.29
C ARG A 138 11.55 -11.89 7.02
N GLY A 139 12.31 -11.96 5.93
CA GLY A 139 11.86 -12.61 4.69
C GLY A 139 12.90 -13.53 4.09
N ASP A 140 14.01 -13.76 4.81
CA ASP A 140 15.17 -14.54 4.36
C ASP A 140 15.66 -14.16 2.96
N PHE A 141 15.68 -12.85 2.65
CA PHE A 141 16.17 -12.32 1.38
C PHE A 141 17.28 -11.29 1.57
N GLY A 142 18.11 -11.14 0.53
CA GLY A 142 19.25 -10.23 0.50
C GLY A 142 18.93 -8.87 -0.12
N THR A 143 19.89 -8.33 -0.86
CA THR A 143 19.69 -7.17 -1.74
C THR A 143 19.75 -7.57 -3.21
N ASP A 144 19.48 -8.84 -3.49
CA ASP A 144 19.40 -9.36 -4.84
C ASP A 144 17.93 -9.40 -5.28
N PRO A 145 17.64 -9.26 -6.59
CA PRO A 145 16.29 -9.45 -7.11
C PRO A 145 15.72 -10.85 -6.79
N ALA A 146 14.41 -11.01 -6.66
CA ALA A 146 13.37 -9.99 -6.88
C ALA A 146 13.05 -9.19 -5.59
N ALA A 147 12.80 -9.87 -4.48
CA ALA A 147 12.32 -9.24 -3.23
C ALA A 147 13.28 -8.22 -2.63
N GLY A 148 14.60 -8.47 -2.72
CA GLY A 148 15.61 -7.58 -2.14
C GLY A 148 15.77 -6.23 -2.84
N THR A 149 15.23 -6.10 -4.06
CA THR A 149 15.34 -4.90 -4.90
C THR A 149 13.99 -4.37 -5.40
N ASP A 150 12.89 -4.96 -4.93
CA ASP A 150 11.54 -4.54 -5.30
C ASP A 150 11.25 -3.14 -4.76
N ALA A 151 11.11 -2.19 -5.68
CA ALA A 151 10.91 -0.79 -5.35
C ALA A 151 9.55 -0.50 -4.68
N HIS A 152 8.61 -1.45 -4.70
CA HIS A 152 7.32 -1.29 -4.03
C HIS A 152 7.42 -1.28 -2.50
N HIS A 153 8.50 -1.79 -1.89
CA HIS A 153 8.71 -1.74 -0.44
C HIS A 153 10.02 -1.05 -0.03
N LEU A 154 10.73 -0.49 -0.99
CA LEU A 154 11.94 0.28 -0.76
C LEU A 154 11.62 1.77 -0.68
N LYS A 155 12.20 2.45 0.30
CA LYS A 155 11.94 3.87 0.55
C LYS A 155 13.20 4.63 0.92
N ALA A 156 13.28 5.91 0.56
CA ALA A 156 14.33 6.79 1.07
C ALA A 156 14.11 7.02 2.57
N SER A 157 15.14 6.79 3.38
CA SER A 157 15.09 7.00 4.84
C SER A 157 16.38 7.63 5.34
N ASP A 158 16.30 8.42 6.41
CA ASP A 158 17.51 8.92 7.09
C ASP A 158 18.30 7.72 7.63
N ALA A 159 19.61 7.66 7.40
CA ALA A 159 20.39 6.48 7.73
C ALA A 159 20.44 6.20 9.24
N SER A 160 20.46 7.24 10.08
CA SER A 160 20.43 7.10 11.54
C SER A 160 19.09 6.56 12.03
N VAL A 161 17.99 7.04 11.45
CA VAL A 161 16.63 6.63 11.80
C VAL A 161 16.35 5.21 11.30
N ASN A 162 16.80 4.87 10.09
CA ASN A 162 16.74 3.51 9.57
C ASN A 162 17.53 2.54 10.47
N SER A 163 18.74 2.90 10.90
CA SER A 163 19.51 2.12 11.86
C SER A 163 18.77 1.90 13.19
N THR A 164 18.03 2.93 13.66
CA THR A 164 17.21 2.84 14.87
C THR A 164 15.99 1.92 14.70
N ARG A 165 15.34 1.94 13.52
CA ARG A 165 14.27 1.00 13.15
C ARG A 165 14.78 -0.44 13.15
N SER A 166 15.99 -0.67 12.64
CA SER A 166 16.61 -2.00 12.56
C SER A 166 15.75 -3.00 11.78
N ASN A 167 15.34 -4.10 12.43
CA ASN A 167 14.52 -5.17 11.90
C ASN A 167 13.25 -5.36 12.74
N LYS A 168 12.85 -4.31 13.45
CA LYS A 168 11.67 -4.32 14.32
C LYS A 168 10.40 -4.45 13.48
N ASP A 169 9.43 -5.12 14.08
CA ASP A 169 8.10 -5.28 13.52
C ASP A 169 7.34 -3.94 13.67
N PHE A 170 6.28 -3.73 12.91
CA PHE A 170 5.49 -2.51 13.02
C PHE A 170 4.36 -2.71 14.04
N ASP A 171 4.31 -1.86 15.07
CA ASP A 171 3.25 -1.83 16.09
C ASP A 171 3.25 -0.44 16.75
N ASP A 172 2.35 -0.23 17.71
CA ASP A 172 2.39 0.90 18.64
C ASP A 172 3.72 0.88 19.39
N GLY A 173 4.50 1.94 19.23
CA GLY A 173 5.83 2.03 19.79
C GLY A 173 5.78 2.45 21.26
N GLY A 174 6.95 2.51 21.89
CA GLY A 174 7.07 3.01 23.26
C GLY A 174 7.58 4.45 23.32
N THR A 175 8.88 4.60 23.10
CA THR A 175 9.60 5.85 23.34
C THR A 175 9.74 6.65 22.05
N GLN A 176 9.50 7.97 22.13
CA GLN A 176 9.66 8.86 20.99
C GLN A 176 11.10 8.85 20.48
N VAL A 177 11.25 8.70 19.17
CA VAL A 177 12.54 8.72 18.48
C VAL A 177 12.94 10.17 18.21
N SER A 178 14.23 10.44 18.14
CA SER A 178 14.75 11.75 17.74
C SER A 178 15.81 11.60 16.64
N ASP A 179 15.77 12.49 15.66
CA ASP A 179 16.78 12.66 14.61
C ASP A 179 17.62 13.90 14.97
N GLY A 180 18.93 13.74 15.17
CA GLY A 180 19.81 14.85 15.58
C GLY A 180 19.41 15.56 16.88
N GLY A 181 18.67 14.88 17.78
CA GLY A 181 18.12 15.45 19.01
C GLY A 181 16.82 16.23 18.84
N VAL A 182 16.24 16.24 17.64
CA VAL A 182 14.90 16.75 17.36
C VAL A 182 13.92 15.57 17.38
N PRO A 183 12.90 15.59 18.25
CA PRO A 183 11.88 14.56 18.25
C PRO A 183 11.20 14.46 16.89
N ILE A 184 11.02 13.23 16.42
CA ILE A 184 10.19 12.90 15.25
C ILE A 184 8.94 12.18 15.75
N ASP A 185 7.88 12.20 14.95
CA ASP A 185 6.61 11.55 15.30
C ASP A 185 6.67 10.03 15.06
N CYS A 186 7.81 9.41 15.33
CA CYS A 186 8.01 7.96 15.34
C CYS A 186 8.32 7.49 16.77
N TYR A 187 7.95 6.27 17.09
CA TYR A 187 8.15 5.67 18.40
C TYR A 187 8.78 4.29 18.26
N THR A 188 9.53 3.86 19.27
CA THR A 188 10.16 2.53 19.27
C THR A 188 10.31 1.98 20.66
N ASP A 189 10.31 0.66 20.78
CA ASP A 189 10.70 -0.06 21.98
C ASP A 189 11.70 -1.20 21.62
N GLU A 190 11.62 -2.33 22.32
CA GLU A 190 12.54 -3.46 22.15
C GLU A 190 12.35 -4.15 20.80
N ASP A 191 11.11 -4.35 20.37
CA ASP A 191 10.74 -5.18 19.21
C ASP A 191 9.87 -4.46 18.17
N SER A 192 9.35 -3.27 18.50
CA SER A 192 8.46 -2.51 17.62
C SER A 192 9.01 -1.17 17.13
N TRP A 193 8.52 -0.79 15.95
CA TRP A 193 8.68 0.52 15.35
C TRP A 193 7.32 1.08 14.92
N GLU A 194 6.97 2.25 15.47
CA GLU A 194 5.80 3.01 15.05
C GLU A 194 6.27 4.16 14.14
N PRO A 195 5.89 4.15 12.85
CA PRO A 195 6.16 5.27 11.97
C PRO A 195 5.16 6.40 12.23
N ARG A 196 5.49 7.62 11.80
CA ARG A 196 4.55 8.75 11.83
C ARG A 196 3.23 8.45 11.12
N ASP A 197 2.16 9.06 11.61
CA ASP A 197 0.79 8.80 11.16
C ASP A 197 0.61 8.98 9.64
N GLU A 198 1.32 9.93 9.02
CA GLU A 198 1.16 10.19 7.59
C GLU A 198 1.65 9.03 6.70
N VAL A 199 2.49 8.13 7.20
CA VAL A 199 3.04 7.01 6.41
C VAL A 199 2.60 5.64 6.90
N LYS A 200 1.84 5.53 7.99
CA LYS A 200 1.28 4.25 8.48
C LYS A 200 0.50 3.51 7.39
N GLY A 201 -0.33 4.25 6.64
CA GLY A 201 -1.09 3.68 5.52
C GLY A 201 -0.21 3.21 4.36
N ASP A 202 0.88 3.93 4.06
CA ASP A 202 1.84 3.57 3.02
C ASP A 202 2.58 2.29 3.43
N VAL A 203 3.08 2.24 4.67
CA VAL A 203 3.74 1.07 5.26
C VAL A 203 2.83 -0.15 5.19
N ALA A 204 1.59 -0.04 5.63
CA ALA A 204 0.64 -1.14 5.57
C ALA A 204 0.44 -1.67 4.14
N ARG A 205 0.28 -0.79 3.14
CA ARG A 205 0.14 -1.21 1.74
C ARG A 205 1.39 -1.87 1.18
N MET A 206 2.58 -1.40 1.57
CA MET A 206 3.84 -2.02 1.17
C MET A 206 3.97 -3.43 1.75
N LEU A 207 3.60 -3.64 3.01
CA LEU A 207 3.60 -4.96 3.63
C LEU A 207 2.56 -5.90 2.99
N PHE A 208 1.32 -5.45 2.79
CA PHE A 208 0.29 -6.24 2.10
C PHE A 208 0.70 -6.59 0.66
N TYR A 209 1.36 -5.66 -0.04
CA TYR A 209 1.91 -5.95 -1.35
C TYR A 209 2.94 -7.08 -1.28
N MET A 210 3.88 -7.03 -0.32
CA MET A 210 4.94 -8.03 -0.20
C MET A 210 4.39 -9.43 0.11
N ASP A 211 3.44 -9.53 1.04
CA ASP A 211 2.71 -10.77 1.38
C ASP A 211 2.04 -11.39 0.13
N VAL A 212 1.27 -10.59 -0.61
CA VAL A 212 0.55 -11.08 -1.79
C VAL A 212 1.49 -11.35 -2.97
N ARG A 213 2.55 -10.55 -3.13
CA ARG A 213 3.47 -10.68 -4.27
C ARG A 213 4.38 -11.90 -4.13
N TYR A 214 4.82 -12.23 -2.92
CA TYR A 214 5.86 -13.23 -2.67
C TYR A 214 5.28 -14.45 -1.96
N ASP A 215 4.54 -15.28 -2.72
CA ASP A 215 3.86 -16.50 -2.25
C ASP A 215 4.73 -17.77 -2.40
N GLY A 216 6.07 -17.64 -2.44
CA GLY A 216 6.98 -18.79 -2.56
C GLY A 216 7.02 -19.47 -3.94
N GLU A 217 6.44 -18.88 -4.99
CA GLU A 217 6.55 -19.42 -6.34
C GLU A 217 8.01 -19.34 -6.89
N ARG A 218 8.50 -20.43 -7.48
CA ARG A 218 9.83 -20.51 -8.14
C ARG A 218 11.01 -20.37 -7.17
N THR A 219 11.70 -19.22 -7.19
CA THR A 219 12.86 -18.88 -6.36
C THR A 219 12.58 -17.68 -5.48
N ASP A 220 11.34 -17.19 -5.52
CA ASP A 220 10.89 -16.09 -4.69
C ASP A 220 10.74 -16.57 -3.23
N PRO A 221 10.95 -15.68 -2.25
CA PRO A 221 10.62 -16.01 -0.87
C PRO A 221 9.12 -16.23 -0.70
N GLU A 222 8.76 -16.92 0.38
CA GLU A 222 7.40 -17.06 0.86
C GLU A 222 7.22 -16.12 2.05
N LEU A 223 6.50 -15.03 1.85
CA LEU A 223 6.29 -13.96 2.82
C LEU A 223 4.83 -13.98 3.26
N HIS A 224 4.62 -13.98 4.58
CA HIS A 224 3.28 -13.90 5.17
C HIS A 224 3.20 -12.75 6.16
N LEU A 225 2.09 -12.03 6.16
CA LEU A 225 1.77 -11.05 7.18
C LEU A 225 1.25 -11.73 8.44
N VAL A 226 1.69 -11.30 9.62
CA VAL A 226 1.20 -11.79 10.92
C VAL A 226 0.59 -10.67 11.77
N ASP A 227 -0.16 -11.06 12.80
CA ASP A 227 -0.85 -10.17 13.73
C ASP A 227 -0.17 -10.10 15.12
N TYR A 228 1.14 -10.38 15.17
CA TYR A 228 1.94 -10.36 16.40
C TYR A 228 3.36 -9.82 16.16
N THR A 229 4.02 -9.34 17.22
CA THR A 229 5.41 -8.82 17.19
C THR A 229 6.43 -9.83 17.71
N ALA A 230 7.71 -9.44 17.71
CA ALA A 230 8.84 -10.27 18.11
C ALA A 230 9.00 -11.53 17.25
N THR A 231 8.76 -11.38 15.96
CA THR A 231 9.01 -12.42 14.95
C THR A 231 10.49 -12.83 15.02
N ALA A 232 10.87 -14.02 14.54
CA ALA A 232 12.28 -14.45 14.48
C ALA A 232 12.89 -14.19 13.10
N THR A 233 14.20 -14.40 12.95
CA THR A 233 14.84 -14.29 11.62
C THR A 233 14.25 -15.37 10.70
N GLY A 234 13.76 -14.96 9.53
CA GLY A 234 13.11 -15.85 8.56
C GLY A 234 11.66 -16.21 8.89
N GLU A 235 11.10 -15.65 9.98
CA GLU A 235 9.67 -15.76 10.27
C GLU A 235 8.91 -14.61 9.60
N PRO A 236 7.62 -14.82 9.28
CA PRO A 236 6.77 -13.80 8.68
C PRO A 236 6.64 -12.52 9.53
N VAL A 237 6.28 -11.38 8.91
CA VAL A 237 6.27 -10.01 9.50
C VAL A 237 4.88 -9.57 9.88
#